data_AF-A0AAD5IAY4-F1
#
_entry.id   AF-A0AAD5IAY4-F1
#
_cell.length_a   1.000
_cell.length_b   1.000
_cell.length_c   1.000
_cell.angle_alpha   90.00
_cell.angle_beta   90.00
_cell.angle_gamma   90.00
#
_symmetry.space_group_name_H-M   'P 1'
#
loop_
_entity.id
_entity.type
_entity.pdbx_description
1 polymer ?
#
loop_
_entity_poly.entity_id
_entity_poly.type
_entity_poly.pdbx_seq_one_letter_code
_entity_poly.pdbx_strand_id
1 'polypeptide(L)'
;MKCRQIDEAYKMFDRMLKRDLVSWNTIISVYAQNGLARMALEFVVQMHEEGAWRPDSITIVSIFPAVVNIGMFVSRNLIIAGYVEGGNPEEAMEIFSEDVG
;
A
#
# COMPACT_ATOMS: atom_id res chain seq x y z
N MET A 1 2.80 19.76 -10.10
CA MET A 1 3.51 19.02 -11.17
C MET A 1 3.37 17.49 -11.05
N LYS A 2 3.42 16.91 -9.84
CA LYS A 2 3.32 15.45 -9.61
C LYS A 2 2.08 14.77 -10.21
N CYS A 3 0.88 15.34 -10.07
CA CYS A 3 -0.37 14.72 -10.58
C CYS A 3 -0.34 14.46 -12.09
N ARG A 4 0.07 15.45 -12.90
CA ARG A 4 0.17 15.29 -14.36
C ARG A 4 1.14 14.18 -14.75
N GLN A 5 2.23 13.99 -14.01
CA GLN A 5 3.19 12.92 -14.29
C GLN A 5 2.63 11.53 -13.94
N ILE A 6 1.81 11.44 -12.88
CA ILE A 6 1.11 10.20 -12.50
C ILE A 6 0.07 9.84 -13.57
N ASP A 7 -0.73 10.81 -14.04
CA ASP A 7 -1.74 10.57 -15.07
C ASP A 7 -1.12 10.11 -16.39
N GLU A 8 0.02 10.69 -16.79
CA GLU A 8 0.74 10.26 -18.00
C GLU A 8 1.39 8.88 -17.82
N ALA A 9 1.95 8.56 -16.64
CA ALA A 9 2.47 7.23 -16.34
C ALA A 9 1.37 6.17 -16.43
N TYR A 10 0.19 6.46 -15.88
CA TYR A 10 -0.97 5.58 -15.99
C TYR A 10 -1.43 5.39 -17.43
N LYS A 11 -1.61 6.47 -18.21
CA LYS A 11 -2.01 6.36 -19.62
C LYS A 11 -1.02 5.53 -20.42
N MET A 12 0.27 5.68 -20.16
CA MET A 12 1.30 4.90 -20.86
C MET A 12 1.21 3.42 -20.47
N PHE A 13 1.05 3.13 -19.18
CA PHE A 13 0.88 1.78 -18.66
C PHE A 13 -0.39 1.08 -19.16
N ASP A 14 -1.50 1.81 -19.22
CA ASP A 14 -2.81 1.32 -19.67
C ASP A 14 -2.78 0.92 -21.15
N ARG A 15 -2.07 1.70 -21.98
CA ARG A 15 -1.91 1.42 -23.42
C ARG A 15 -0.96 0.25 -23.75
N MET A 16 -0.26 -0.32 -22.76
CA MET A 16 0.65 -1.44 -23.01
C MET A 16 -0.14 -2.73 -23.26
N LEU A 17 0.00 -3.30 -24.46
CA LEU A 17 -0.58 -4.60 -24.81
C LEU A 17 0.00 -5.76 -23.99
N LYS A 18 1.26 -5.62 -23.56
CA LYS A 18 1.94 -6.58 -22.70
C LYS A 18 2.78 -5.83 -21.68
N ARG A 19 2.54 -6.12 -20.40
CA ARG A 19 3.26 -5.53 -19.27
C ARG A 19 4.31 -6.50 -18.77
N ASP A 20 5.51 -5.98 -18.52
CA ASP A 20 6.61 -6.71 -17.90
C ASP A 20 6.86 -6.22 -16.47
N LEU A 21 7.76 -6.90 -15.76
CA LEU A 21 8.11 -6.59 -14.38
C LEU A 21 8.55 -5.12 -14.20
N VAL A 22 9.26 -4.56 -15.17
CA VAL A 22 9.74 -3.17 -15.11
C VAL A 22 8.56 -2.20 -15.19
N SER A 23 7.62 -2.41 -16.10
CA SER A 23 6.42 -1.58 -16.22
C SER A 23 5.56 -1.61 -14.96
N TRP A 24 5.40 -2.79 -14.33
CA TRP A 24 4.70 -2.95 -13.04
C TRP A 24 5.42 -2.21 -11.91
N ASN A 25 6.73 -2.45 -11.75
CA ASN A 25 7.51 -1.79 -10.71
C ASN A 25 7.51 -0.27 -10.87
N THR A 26 7.51 0.22 -12.12
CA THR A 26 7.46 1.64 -12.41
C THR A 26 6.13 2.25 -11.96
N ILE A 27 4.99 1.67 -12.35
CA ILE A 27 3.69 2.23 -11.99
C ILE A 27 3.48 2.17 -10.47
N ILE A 28 3.81 1.05 -9.83
CA ILE A 28 3.70 0.87 -8.38
C ILE A 28 4.56 1.90 -7.63
N SER A 29 5.81 2.10 -8.06
CA SER A 29 6.73 3.09 -7.46
C SER A 29 6.20 4.51 -7.58
N VAL A 30 5.66 4.88 -8.75
CA VAL A 30 5.11 6.21 -8.99
C VAL A 30 3.96 6.51 -8.03
N TYR A 31 3.01 5.58 -7.86
CA TYR A 31 1.90 5.80 -6.93
C TYR A 31 2.35 5.79 -5.46
N ALA A 32 3.24 4.86 -5.08
CA ALA A 32 3.73 4.77 -3.71
C ALA A 32 4.52 6.02 -3.27
N GLN A 33 5.45 6.51 -4.11
CA GLN A 33 6.26 7.71 -3.82
C GLN A 33 5.44 9.00 -3.77
N ASN A 34 4.22 8.99 -4.31
CA ASN A 34 3.31 10.14 -4.27
C ASN A 34 2.24 10.02 -3.17
N GLY A 35 2.39 9.07 -2.24
CA GLY A 35 1.47 8.89 -1.11
C GLY A 35 0.14 8.24 -1.48
N LEU A 36 0.02 7.71 -2.71
CA LEU A 36 -1.18 7.03 -3.21
C LEU A 36 -1.10 5.53 -2.91
N ALA A 37 -0.88 5.23 -1.63
CA ALA A 37 -0.66 3.88 -1.09
C ALA A 37 -1.69 2.84 -1.55
N ARG A 38 -2.97 3.21 -1.51
CA ARG A 38 -4.08 2.33 -1.92
C ARG A 38 -3.98 1.94 -3.41
N MET A 39 -3.78 2.92 -4.29
CA MET A 39 -3.67 2.64 -5.73
C MET A 39 -2.40 1.84 -6.05
N ALA A 40 -1.28 2.09 -5.35
CA ALA A 40 -0.08 1.28 -5.50
C ALA A 40 -0.33 -0.21 -5.16
N LEU A 41 -1.11 -0.47 -4.11
CA LEU A 41 -1.50 -1.84 -3.73
C LEU A 41 -2.49 -2.47 -4.73
N GLU A 42 -3.42 -1.70 -5.28
CA GLU A 42 -4.31 -2.16 -6.34
C GLU A 42 -3.52 -2.65 -7.57
N PHE A 43 -2.45 -1.95 -7.96
CA PHE A 43 -1.57 -2.43 -9.03
C PHE A 43 -0.78 -3.69 -8.66
N VAL A 44 -0.41 -3.89 -7.39
CA VAL A 44 0.22 -5.15 -6.94
C VAL A 44 -0.76 -6.32 -7.04
N VAL A 45 -2.03 -6.09 -6.71
CA VAL A 45 -3.09 -7.10 -6.88
C VAL A 45 -3.31 -7.39 -8.36
N GLN A 46 -3.42 -6.36 -9.19
CA GLN A 46 -3.60 -6.50 -10.63
C GLN A 46 -2.41 -7.23 -11.30
N MET A 47 -1.18 -6.95 -10.87
CA MET A 47 0.03 -7.66 -11.31
C MET A 47 -0.06 -9.16 -11.04
N HIS A 48 -0.66 -9.55 -9.90
CA HIS A 48 -0.87 -10.94 -9.53
C HIS A 48 -2.01 -11.59 -10.32
N GLU A 49 -3.14 -10.89 -10.49
CA GLU A 49 -4.33 -11.38 -11.19
C GLU A 49 -4.11 -11.55 -12.70
N GLU A 50 -3.30 -10.70 -13.33
CA GLU A 50 -2.89 -10.85 -14.74
C GLU A 50 -1.95 -12.06 -14.95
N GLY A 51 -1.68 -12.85 -13.90
CA GLY A 51 -1.12 -14.21 -13.99
C GLY A 51 0.35 -14.28 -14.39
N ALA A 52 1.01 -13.14 -14.57
CA ALA A 52 2.31 -13.09 -15.24
C ALA A 52 3.50 -12.86 -14.30
N TRP A 53 3.32 -12.29 -13.09
CA TRP A 53 4.46 -11.88 -12.26
C TRP A 53 4.20 -11.97 -10.75
N ARG A 54 5.22 -12.37 -9.99
CA ARG A 54 5.25 -12.26 -8.52
C ARG A 54 5.89 -10.92 -8.14
N PRO A 55 5.37 -10.21 -7.12
CA PRO A 55 6.05 -9.05 -6.55
C PRO A 55 7.50 -9.41 -6.22
N ASP A 56 8.45 -8.59 -6.69
CA ASP A 56 9.87 -8.77 -6.42
C ASP A 56 10.31 -7.85 -5.25
N SER A 57 11.61 -7.86 -4.94
CA SER A 57 12.14 -7.00 -3.88
C SER A 57 11.90 -5.52 -4.15
N ILE A 58 11.89 -5.08 -5.41
CA ILE A 58 11.61 -3.69 -5.79
C ILE A 58 10.13 -3.38 -5.54
N THR A 59 9.22 -4.27 -5.92
CA THR A 59 7.79 -4.14 -5.63
C THR A 59 7.56 -3.99 -4.13
N ILE A 60 8.11 -4.90 -3.33
CA ILE A 60 7.94 -4.95 -1.87
C ILE A 60 8.49 -3.67 -1.22
N VAL A 61 9.71 -3.27 -1.57
CA VAL A 61 10.32 -2.04 -1.03
C VAL A 61 9.49 -0.80 -1.38
N SER A 62 8.93 -0.76 -2.58
CA SER A 62 8.14 0.38 -3.04
C SER A 62 6.83 0.53 -2.26
N ILE A 63 6.15 -0.57 -1.92
CA ILE A 63 4.89 -0.52 -1.16
C ILE A 63 5.07 -0.54 0.37
N PHE A 64 6.26 -0.87 0.88
CA PHE A 64 6.48 -1.00 2.33
C PHE A 64 6.02 0.22 3.15
N PRO A 65 6.33 1.47 2.76
CA PRO A 65 5.85 2.64 3.51
C PRO A 65 4.33 2.78 3.50
N ALA A 66 3.66 2.31 2.44
CA ALA A 66 2.22 2.33 2.29
C ALA A 66 1.54 1.33 3.24
N VAL A 67 2.03 0.08 3.31
CA VAL A 67 1.45 -0.93 4.21
C VAL A 67 1.71 -0.62 5.69
N VAL A 68 2.87 -0.09 6.05
CA VAL A 68 3.15 0.37 7.43
C VAL A 68 2.20 1.49 7.83
N ASN A 69 1.95 2.47 6.95
CA ASN A 69 1.02 3.56 7.23
C ASN A 69 -0.42 3.06 7.43
N ILE A 70 -0.89 2.13 6.60
CA ILE A 70 -2.23 1.55 6.72
C ILE A 70 -2.36 0.79 8.05
N GLY A 71 -1.36 -0.04 8.39
CA GLY A 71 -1.33 -0.76 9.67
C GLY A 71 -1.40 0.20 10.85
N MET A 72 -0.55 1.23 10.88
CA MET A 72 -0.56 2.27 11.92
C MET A 72 -1.90 3.00 12.04
N PHE A 73 -2.56 3.28 10.92
CA PHE A 73 -3.88 3.93 10.91
C PHE A 73 -4.95 3.03 11.51
N VAL A 74 -4.98 1.74 11.14
CA VAL A 74 -5.92 0.76 11.69
C VAL A 74 -5.69 0.59 13.20
N SER A 75 -4.45 0.39 13.63
CA SER A 75 -4.10 0.29 15.06
C SER A 75 -4.55 1.51 15.85
N ARG A 76 -4.31 2.72 15.32
CA ARG A 76 -4.74 3.96 15.97
C ARG A 76 -6.26 4.06 16.10
N ASN A 77 -7.01 3.63 15.08
CA ASN A 77 -8.48 3.64 15.13
C ASN A 77 -9.02 2.62 16.13
N LEU A 78 -8.40 1.44 16.23
CA LEU A 78 -8.78 0.43 17.24
C LEU A 78 -8.56 0.95 18.66
N ILE A 79 -7.44 1.63 18.92
CA ILE A 79 -7.17 2.26 20.22
C ILE A 79 -8.23 3.34 20.53
N ILE A 80 -8.58 4.18 19.56
CA ILE A 80 -9.61 5.21 19.73
C ILE A 80 -10.98 4.57 20.00
N ALA A 81 -11.34 3.52 19.25
CA ALA A 81 -12.59 2.79 19.45
C ALA A 81 -12.65 2.17 20.86
N GLY A 82 -11.57 1.51 21.30
CA GLY A 82 -11.46 0.96 22.66
C GLY A 82 -11.55 2.04 23.74
N TYR A 83 -10.98 3.23 23.52
CA TYR A 83 -11.13 4.36 24.45
C TYR A 83 -12.57 4.87 24.52
N VAL A 84 -13.28 4.92 23.39
CA VAL A 84 -14.67 5.37 23.32
C VAL A 84 -15.63 4.34 23.95
N GLU A 85 -15.35 3.04 23.79
CA GLU A 85 -16.21 1.97 24.30
C GLU A 85 -15.90 1.57 25.75
N GLY A 86 -14.64 1.65 26.20
CA GLY A 86 -14.18 1.15 27.50
C GLY A 86 -13.52 2.18 28.43
N GLY A 87 -13.26 3.40 27.96
CA GLY A 87 -12.72 4.50 28.78
C GLY A 87 -11.26 4.35 29.26
N ASN A 88 -10.54 3.27 28.92
CA ASN A 88 -9.14 3.06 29.32
C ASN A 88 -8.23 2.70 28.13
N PRO A 89 -7.27 3.55 27.75
CA PRO A 89 -6.40 3.34 26.59
C PRO A 89 -5.21 2.40 26.86
N GLU A 90 -4.91 2.08 28.12
CA GLU A 90 -3.74 1.24 28.48
C GLU A 90 -3.98 -0.24 28.16
N GLU A 91 -5.20 -0.77 28.36
CA GLU A 91 -5.55 -2.17 27.99
C GLU A 91 -5.50 -2.41 26.47
N ALA A 92 -5.84 -1.40 25.66
CA ALA A 92 -5.84 -1.54 24.20
C ALA A 92 -4.41 -1.65 23.60
N MET A 93 -3.40 -1.12 24.29
CA MET A 93 -1.99 -1.25 23.88
C MET A 93 -1.39 -2.60 24.24
N GLU A 94 -1.86 -3.25 25.31
CA GLU A 94 -1.35 -4.53 25.78
C GLU A 94 -1.68 -5.67 24.78
N ILE A 95 -2.93 -5.70 24.28
CA ILE A 95 -3.39 -6.63 23.24
C ILE A 95 -2.55 -6.53 21.96
N PHE A 96 -2.11 -5.32 21.59
CA PHE A 96 -1.30 -5.10 20.39
C PHE A 96 0.14 -5.61 20.54
N SER A 97 0.70 -5.62 21.74
CA SER A 97 2.06 -6.12 21.98
C SER A 97 2.18 -7.63 21.89
N GLU A 98 1.07 -8.37 22.09
CA GLU A 98 1.02 -9.82 21.99
C GLU A 98 0.81 -10.33 20.54
N ASP A 99 0.14 -9.54 19.68
CA ASP A 99 -0.15 -9.93 18.28
C ASP A 99 1.00 -9.71 17.28
N VAL A 100 2.04 -8.94 17.67
CA VAL A 100 3.20 -8.61 16.81
C VAL A 100 4.50 -9.26 17.31
N GLY A 101 4.40 -10.18 18.28
CA GLY A 101 5.52 -10.97 18.83
C GLY A 101 5.89 -12.20 18.01
#